data_AF-A0A444HFC6-F1
#
_entry.id   AF-A0A444HFC6-F1
#
_cell.length_a   1.000
_cell.length_b   1.000
_cell.length_c   1.000
_cell.angle_alpha   90.00
_cell.angle_beta   90.00
_cell.angle_gamma   90.00
#
_symmetry.space_group_name_H-M   'P 1'
#
loop_
_entity.id
_entity.type
_entity.pdbx_description
1 polymer ?
#
loop_
_entity_poly.entity_id
_entity_poly.type
_entity_poly.pdbx_seq_one_letter_code
_entity_poly.pdbx_strand_id
1 'polypeptide(L)'
;MKKYISGLFLLLILTACNTKNDGNEKKTDTDYFEDVAGTAQNGKYTVLNPDILKIKWETNLKKELMPLNDVELTDFEIIKGKTEGDAVEDYYMIISKTANEFTKVAALLELKDGTFYFKRREGGSVKSYQTIICRGKIQTACKPAVRINEGLMDLVCSSNVDCEKIDCEIY
;
A
#
# COMPACT_ATOMS: atom_id res chain seq x y z
N MET A 1 3.02 16.19 79.84
CA MET A 1 1.91 17.09 79.44
C MET A 1 1.73 17.01 77.94
N LYS A 2 0.51 16.68 77.47
CA LYS A 2 0.07 16.68 76.07
C LYS A 2 -0.23 18.11 75.60
N LYS A 3 0.06 18.47 74.33
CA LYS A 3 -0.77 19.21 73.34
C LYS A 3 -0.12 19.02 71.93
N TYR A 4 -0.63 18.17 71.04
CA TYR A 4 -1.47 18.47 69.87
C TYR A 4 -1.14 19.78 69.12
N ILE A 5 -0.89 19.72 67.81
CA ILE A 5 -1.90 19.92 66.75
C ILE A 5 -1.25 19.65 65.37
N SER A 6 -1.90 18.75 64.64
CA SER A 6 -1.76 18.52 63.21
C SER A 6 -2.18 19.76 62.42
N GLY A 7 -1.38 20.20 61.46
CA GLY A 7 -1.63 21.40 60.67
C GLY A 7 -1.15 21.23 59.23
N LEU A 8 -1.97 20.53 58.46
CA LEU A 8 -2.06 20.49 57.01
C LEU A 8 -1.60 21.80 56.32
N PHE A 9 -0.50 21.78 55.58
CA PHE A 9 -0.32 22.71 54.45
C PHE A 9 0.00 21.92 53.17
N LEU A 10 -1.10 21.65 52.50
CA LEU A 10 -1.25 21.23 51.12
C LEU A 10 -0.63 22.33 50.23
N LEU A 11 0.45 22.04 49.51
CA LEU A 11 0.88 22.86 48.38
C LEU A 11 0.84 22.00 47.12
N LEU A 12 -0.39 21.96 46.59
CA LEU A 12 -0.75 21.65 45.22
C LEU A 12 0.21 22.35 44.27
N ILE A 13 1.08 21.58 43.61
CA ILE A 13 1.57 21.92 42.29
C ILE A 13 1.29 20.70 41.40
N LEU A 14 0.00 20.40 41.24
CA LEU A 14 -0.46 19.69 40.05
C LEU A 14 -0.24 20.66 38.88
N THR A 15 0.91 20.54 38.24
CA THR A 15 1.14 21.08 36.91
C THR A 15 0.12 20.46 35.97
N ALA A 16 -0.99 21.18 35.77
CA ALA A 16 -1.90 20.95 34.68
C ALA A 16 -1.13 21.15 33.37
N CYS A 17 -0.59 20.06 32.83
CA CYS A 17 -0.33 19.97 31.40
C CYS A 17 -1.69 20.06 30.71
N ASN A 18 -2.05 21.27 30.28
CA ASN A 18 -2.99 21.48 29.19
C ASN A 18 -2.33 20.96 27.90
N THR A 19 -2.21 19.64 27.80
CA THR A 19 -2.01 19.00 26.51
C THR A 19 -3.38 18.99 25.88
N LYS A 20 -3.55 19.90 24.92
CA LYS A 20 -4.73 19.98 24.08
C LYS A 20 -5.09 18.58 23.60
N ASN A 21 -6.37 18.27 23.75
CA ASN A 21 -7.06 17.23 23.00
C ASN A 21 -6.82 17.47 21.50
N ASP A 22 -5.75 16.92 20.96
CA ASP A 22 -5.77 16.45 19.59
C ASP A 22 -6.40 15.07 19.68
N GLY A 23 -7.67 15.05 19.30
CA GLY A 23 -8.56 13.92 19.48
C GLY A 23 -7.96 12.64 18.95
N ASN A 24 -8.32 11.55 19.62
CA ASN A 24 -8.31 10.18 19.11
C ASN A 24 -8.18 10.10 17.57
N GLU A 25 -6.96 10.16 17.05
CA GLU A 25 -6.62 9.32 15.93
C GLU A 25 -6.66 7.91 16.50
N LYS A 26 -7.85 7.31 16.41
CA LYS A 26 -7.93 5.88 16.20
C LYS A 26 -7.02 5.62 15.01
N LYS A 27 -5.77 5.23 15.27
CA LYS A 27 -5.04 4.29 14.42
C LYS A 27 -5.94 3.06 14.33
N THR A 28 -6.92 3.11 13.44
CA THR A 28 -7.43 1.89 12.84
C THR A 28 -6.25 1.40 12.00
N ASP A 29 -5.47 0.54 12.64
CA ASP A 29 -4.55 -0.39 11.99
C ASP A 29 -5.39 -1.44 11.24
N THR A 30 -6.36 -0.98 10.46
CA THR A 30 -7.11 -1.80 9.54
C THR A 30 -6.19 -2.03 8.35
N ASP A 31 -5.86 -3.29 8.13
CA ASP A 31 -5.15 -3.74 6.94
C ASP A 31 -5.94 -3.27 5.71
N TYR A 32 -5.45 -2.22 5.05
CA TYR A 32 -6.16 -1.59 3.92
C TYR A 32 -6.30 -2.55 2.73
N PHE A 33 -5.59 -3.69 2.73
CA PHE A 33 -5.78 -4.73 1.75
C PHE A 33 -7.06 -5.56 1.97
N GLU A 34 -7.64 -5.52 3.17
CA GLU A 34 -8.98 -6.02 3.43
C GLU A 34 -10.07 -5.04 2.92
N ASP A 35 -9.69 -3.80 2.61
CA ASP A 35 -10.58 -2.81 2.02
C ASP A 35 -10.75 -3.02 0.50
N VAL A 36 -11.86 -2.50 0.00
CA VAL A 36 -12.18 -2.48 -1.42
C VAL A 36 -11.20 -1.57 -2.16
N ALA A 37 -10.50 -2.11 -3.15
CA ALA A 37 -9.56 -1.37 -3.99
C ALA A 37 -10.27 -0.51 -5.07
N GLY A 38 -11.46 -0.93 -5.51
CA GLY A 38 -12.17 -0.24 -6.58
C GLY A 38 -13.49 -0.89 -6.98
N THR A 39 -14.13 -0.34 -8.00
CA THR A 39 -15.36 -0.90 -8.59
C THR A 39 -15.27 -0.99 -10.11
N ALA A 40 -16.03 -1.92 -10.68
CA ALA A 40 -16.26 -2.08 -12.10
C ALA A 40 -17.74 -1.81 -12.41
N GLN A 41 -18.04 -0.71 -13.09
CA GLN A 41 -19.41 -0.36 -13.47
C GLN A 41 -19.43 0.09 -14.93
N ASN A 42 -20.33 -0.51 -15.73
CA ASN A 42 -20.53 -0.16 -17.14
C ASN A 42 -19.22 -0.18 -17.97
N GLY A 43 -18.34 -1.15 -17.70
CA GLY A 43 -17.05 -1.30 -18.39
C GLY A 43 -15.98 -0.27 -17.99
N LYS A 44 -16.23 0.57 -16.99
CA LYS A 44 -15.24 1.49 -16.42
C LYS A 44 -14.77 0.99 -15.05
N TYR A 45 -13.49 1.20 -14.76
CA TYR A 45 -12.88 0.86 -13.48
C TYR A 45 -12.58 2.14 -12.70
N THR A 46 -12.92 2.14 -11.42
CA THR A 46 -12.72 3.28 -10.51
C THR A 46 -11.96 2.82 -9.29
N VAL A 47 -10.83 3.45 -8.98
CA VAL A 47 -10.10 3.24 -7.72
C VAL A 47 -10.88 3.88 -6.58
N LEU A 48 -11.05 3.15 -5.48
CA LEU A 48 -11.63 3.69 -4.25
C LEU A 48 -10.52 4.12 -3.29
N ASN A 49 -10.70 5.28 -2.66
CA ASN A 49 -9.76 5.86 -1.69
C ASN A 49 -8.29 5.95 -2.16
N PRO A 50 -8.00 6.52 -3.35
CA PRO A 50 -6.64 6.59 -3.89
C PRO A 50 -5.66 7.32 -2.95
N ASP A 51 -6.13 8.26 -2.12
CA ASP A 51 -5.28 8.97 -1.15
C ASP A 51 -4.75 8.05 -0.04
N ILE A 52 -5.56 7.09 0.42
CA ILE A 52 -5.12 6.10 1.43
C ILE A 52 -4.08 5.17 0.82
N LEU A 53 -4.30 4.71 -0.41
CA LEU A 53 -3.35 3.91 -1.17
C LEU A 53 -2.03 4.65 -1.37
N LYS A 54 -2.10 5.93 -1.76
CA LYS A 54 -0.93 6.81 -1.91
C LYS A 54 -0.08 6.83 -0.65
N ILE A 55 -0.67 7.14 0.50
CA ILE A 55 0.06 7.22 1.78
C ILE A 55 0.76 5.88 2.11
N LYS A 56 0.04 4.75 1.96
CA LYS A 56 0.58 3.43 2.30
C LYS A 56 1.67 2.99 1.34
N TRP A 57 1.46 3.15 0.04
CA TRP A 57 2.43 2.76 -0.98
C TRP A 57 3.68 3.62 -0.92
N GLU A 58 3.55 4.94 -0.77
CA GLU A 58 4.71 5.82 -0.58
C GLU A 58 5.49 5.49 0.69
N THR A 59 4.81 5.13 1.78
CA THR A 59 5.48 4.73 3.02
C THR A 59 6.34 3.48 2.80
N ASN A 60 5.82 2.48 2.08
CA ASN A 60 6.58 1.27 1.77
C ASN A 60 7.69 1.53 0.76
N LEU A 61 7.40 2.34 -0.25
CA LEU A 61 8.38 2.74 -1.26
C LEU A 61 9.56 3.50 -0.65
N LYS A 62 9.31 4.38 0.33
CA LYS A 62 10.37 5.08 1.09
C LYS A 62 11.21 4.15 1.95
N LYS A 63 10.63 3.06 2.47
CA LYS A 63 11.37 2.01 3.21
C LYS A 63 12.30 1.23 2.30
N GLU A 64 11.80 0.80 1.14
CA GLU A 64 12.56 -0.04 0.19
C GLU A 64 13.58 0.77 -0.63
N LEU A 65 13.30 2.04 -0.94
CA LEU A 65 14.12 2.89 -1.81
C LEU A 65 14.88 4.02 -1.08
N MET A 66 15.35 3.81 0.15
CA MET A 66 16.16 4.77 0.93
C MET A 66 17.08 5.70 0.08
N PRO A 67 17.30 6.97 0.47
CA PRO A 67 16.36 8.07 0.65
C PRO A 67 16.19 8.83 -0.69
N LEU A 68 15.35 8.32 -1.59
CA LEU A 68 14.82 9.19 -2.65
C LEU A 68 13.87 10.19 -1.96
N ASN A 69 14.33 11.42 -1.77
CA ASN A 69 13.63 12.40 -0.93
C ASN A 69 12.25 12.82 -1.45
N ASP A 70 11.90 12.49 -2.70
CA ASP A 70 10.63 12.88 -3.31
C ASP A 70 10.03 11.73 -4.12
N VAL A 71 9.64 10.66 -3.42
CA VAL A 71 8.80 9.64 -4.06
C VAL A 71 7.34 9.98 -3.85
N GLU A 72 6.81 10.76 -4.78
CA GLU A 72 5.38 11.05 -4.89
C GLU A 72 4.73 10.13 -5.92
N LEU A 73 3.71 9.40 -5.49
CA LEU A 73 2.89 8.55 -6.35
C LEU A 73 1.68 9.33 -6.89
N THR A 74 1.39 9.10 -8.17
CA THR A 74 0.35 9.76 -8.95
C THR A 74 -0.40 8.73 -9.81
N ASP A 75 -1.55 9.12 -10.35
CA ASP A 75 -2.30 8.36 -11.35
C ASP A 75 -2.60 6.91 -10.95
N PHE A 76 -3.33 6.73 -9.84
CA PHE A 76 -3.86 5.42 -9.46
C PHE A 76 -4.91 4.96 -10.47
N GLU A 77 -4.64 3.87 -11.16
CA GLU A 77 -5.53 3.30 -12.16
C GLU A 77 -5.68 1.78 -11.99
N ILE A 78 -6.86 1.25 -12.31
CA ILE A 78 -7.07 -0.19 -12.44
C ILE A 78 -7.04 -0.53 -13.91
N ILE A 79 -6.18 -1.47 -14.28
CA ILE A 79 -6.08 -1.98 -15.64
C ILE A 79 -6.52 -3.44 -15.72
N LYS A 80 -7.01 -3.82 -16.90
CA LYS A 80 -7.23 -5.21 -17.29
C LYS A 80 -6.14 -5.64 -18.27
N GLY A 81 -5.54 -6.80 -18.05
CA GLY A 81 -4.52 -7.36 -18.92
C GLY A 81 -4.70 -8.85 -19.20
N LYS A 82 -3.77 -9.41 -19.96
CA LYS A 82 -3.65 -10.85 -20.22
C LYS A 82 -2.33 -11.36 -19.66
N THR A 83 -2.36 -12.47 -18.94
CA THR A 83 -1.14 -13.08 -18.37
C THR A 83 -0.20 -13.58 -19.47
N GLU A 84 1.09 -13.55 -19.18
CA GLU A 84 2.14 -14.23 -19.95
C GLU A 84 2.43 -15.63 -19.37
N GLY A 85 3.17 -16.47 -20.10
CA GLY A 85 3.68 -17.74 -19.59
C GLY A 85 2.79 -18.93 -19.94
N ASP A 86 2.58 -19.83 -18.97
CA ASP A 86 1.96 -21.15 -19.20
C ASP A 86 0.48 -21.07 -19.59
N ALA A 87 -0.20 -19.99 -19.21
CA ALA A 87 -1.61 -19.77 -19.52
C ALA A 87 -1.90 -18.29 -19.81
N VAL A 88 -2.90 -18.05 -20.67
CA VAL A 88 -3.38 -16.71 -21.05
C VAL A 88 -4.74 -16.47 -20.40
N GLU A 89 -4.72 -15.80 -19.26
CA GLU A 89 -5.89 -15.49 -18.45
C GLU A 89 -6.10 -13.98 -18.34
N ASP A 90 -7.34 -13.55 -18.14
CA ASP A 90 -7.61 -12.16 -17.78
C ASP A 90 -7.10 -11.90 -16.36
N TYR A 91 -6.43 -10.78 -16.15
CA TYR A 91 -6.10 -10.28 -14.81
C TYR A 91 -6.51 -8.82 -14.65
N TYR A 92 -6.63 -8.41 -13.39
CA TYR A 92 -6.81 -7.02 -13.00
C TYR A 92 -5.70 -6.61 -12.04
N MET A 93 -5.26 -5.36 -12.18
CA MET A 93 -4.15 -4.83 -11.40
C MET A 93 -4.36 -3.35 -11.17
N ILE A 94 -4.09 -2.89 -9.96
CA ILE A 94 -3.97 -1.47 -9.68
C ILE A 94 -2.52 -1.05 -9.88
N ILE A 95 -2.31 0.09 -10.55
CA ILE A 95 -1.01 0.68 -10.83
C ILE A 95 -1.02 2.12 -10.36
N SER A 96 0.12 2.57 -9.87
CA SER A 96 0.45 3.99 -9.72
C SER A 96 1.88 4.22 -10.20
N LYS A 97 2.24 5.47 -10.50
CA LYS A 97 3.56 5.85 -10.99
C LYS A 97 4.09 7.10 -10.29
N THR A 98 5.40 7.24 -10.26
CA THR A 98 6.04 8.50 -9.88
C THR A 98 5.87 9.57 -10.96
N ALA A 99 6.01 10.84 -10.60
CA ALA A 99 5.88 11.96 -11.54
C ALA A 99 6.86 11.88 -12.74
N ASN A 100 8.04 11.28 -12.55
CA ASN A 100 9.01 11.02 -13.63
C ASN A 100 8.72 9.73 -14.44
N GLU A 101 7.66 8.99 -14.11
CA GLU A 101 7.21 7.72 -14.71
C GLU A 101 8.21 6.55 -14.66
N PHE A 102 9.37 6.72 -14.01
CA PHE A 102 10.42 5.69 -13.95
C PHE A 102 10.10 4.58 -12.97
N THR A 103 9.32 4.90 -11.94
CA THR A 103 8.92 3.94 -10.92
C THR A 103 7.42 3.73 -11.02
N LYS A 104 7.01 2.48 -11.10
CA LYS A 104 5.60 2.07 -11.00
C LYS A 104 5.44 1.10 -9.86
N VAL A 105 4.36 1.27 -9.12
CA VAL A 105 3.96 0.36 -8.06
C VAL A 105 2.70 -0.34 -8.51
N ALA A 106 2.61 -1.65 -8.30
CA ALA A 106 1.47 -2.43 -8.74
C ALA A 106 1.11 -3.55 -7.77
N ALA A 107 -0.19 -3.85 -7.70
CA ALA A 107 -0.71 -4.96 -6.92
C ALA A 107 -1.86 -5.66 -7.67
N LEU A 108 -1.91 -6.98 -7.57
CA LEU A 108 -2.95 -7.80 -8.21
C LEU A 108 -4.30 -7.59 -7.54
N LEU A 109 -5.35 -7.64 -8.36
CA LEU A 109 -6.73 -7.52 -7.91
C LEU A 109 -7.55 -8.75 -8.29
N GLU A 110 -8.56 -9.02 -7.49
CA GLU A 110 -9.61 -9.99 -7.74
C GLU A 110 -10.95 -9.23 -7.88
N LEU A 111 -11.73 -9.55 -8.92
CA LEU A 111 -13.04 -8.95 -9.18
C LEU A 111 -14.15 -9.87 -8.65
N LYS A 112 -14.93 -9.41 -7.68
CA LYS A 112 -16.11 -10.12 -7.14
C LYS A 112 -17.32 -9.21 -7.16
N ASP A 113 -18.39 -9.63 -7.82
CA ASP A 113 -19.67 -8.90 -7.87
C ASP A 113 -19.51 -7.40 -8.23
N GLY A 114 -18.65 -7.09 -9.22
CA GLY A 114 -18.39 -5.72 -9.66
C GLY A 114 -17.47 -4.91 -8.73
N THR A 115 -16.86 -5.54 -7.74
CA THR A 115 -15.99 -4.92 -6.74
C THR A 115 -14.58 -5.51 -6.80
N PHE A 116 -13.57 -4.65 -6.80
CA PHE A 116 -12.17 -5.06 -6.81
C PHE A 116 -11.63 -5.17 -5.39
N TYR A 117 -10.97 -6.28 -5.10
CA TYR A 117 -10.26 -6.55 -3.85
C TYR A 117 -8.81 -6.86 -4.17
N PHE A 118 -7.90 -6.62 -3.24
CA PHE A 118 -6.52 -7.04 -3.42
C PHE A 118 -6.40 -8.56 -3.39
N LYS A 119 -5.68 -9.13 -4.37
CA LYS A 119 -5.49 -10.58 -4.47
C LYS A 119 -4.45 -11.00 -3.43
N ARG A 120 -4.86 -11.90 -2.53
CA ARG A 120 -3.97 -12.51 -1.55
C ARG A 120 -2.99 -13.47 -2.24
N ARG A 121 -1.75 -13.53 -1.77
CA ARG A 121 -0.78 -14.55 -2.20
C ARG A 121 -1.24 -15.93 -1.74
N GLU A 122 -1.19 -16.92 -2.63
CA GLU A 122 -1.48 -18.31 -2.30
C GLU A 122 -0.22 -19.00 -1.74
N GLY A 123 -0.40 -19.98 -0.84
CA GLY A 123 0.69 -20.83 -0.34
C GLY A 123 1.44 -20.37 0.92
N GLY A 124 1.05 -19.25 1.54
CA GLY A 124 1.63 -18.78 2.81
C GLY A 124 0.72 -19.03 4.03
N SER A 125 1.32 -19.27 5.21
CA SER A 125 0.60 -19.35 6.50
C SER A 125 0.09 -17.99 6.98
N VAL A 126 0.66 -16.91 6.44
CA VAL A 126 0.35 -15.51 6.78
C VAL A 126 -0.39 -14.88 5.61
N LYS A 127 -1.44 -14.09 5.90
CA LYS A 127 -2.07 -13.26 4.87
C LYS A 127 -1.04 -12.25 4.38
N SER A 128 -0.68 -12.33 3.11
CA SER A 128 0.15 -11.30 2.47
C SER A 128 -0.42 -10.96 1.11
N TYR A 129 -0.26 -9.69 0.75
CA TYR A 129 -0.66 -9.17 -0.54
C TYR A 129 0.59 -8.78 -1.30
N GLN A 130 0.73 -9.28 -2.51
CA GLN A 130 1.91 -9.01 -3.32
C GLN A 130 1.77 -7.61 -3.94
N THR A 131 2.68 -6.72 -3.55
CA THR A 131 2.94 -5.47 -4.25
C THR A 131 4.32 -5.55 -4.87
N ILE A 132 4.49 -5.03 -6.08
CA ILE A 132 5.81 -4.92 -6.69
C ILE A 132 6.10 -3.48 -7.07
N ILE A 133 7.38 -3.14 -7.05
CA ILE A 133 7.91 -1.90 -7.60
C ILE A 133 8.70 -2.26 -8.85
N CYS A 134 8.32 -1.66 -9.96
CA CYS A 134 9.07 -1.73 -11.21
C CYS A 134 9.76 -0.41 -11.46
N ARG A 135 11.10 -0.44 -11.49
CA ARG A 135 11.94 0.75 -11.64
C ARG A 135 12.82 0.65 -12.88
N GLY A 136 12.73 1.65 -13.74
CA GLY A 136 13.64 1.83 -14.86
C GLY A 136 14.90 2.60 -14.45
N LYS A 137 16.06 2.21 -14.98
CA LYS A 137 17.33 2.91 -14.73
C LYS A 137 17.53 4.16 -15.60
N ILE A 138 17.03 4.19 -16.85
CA ILE A 138 17.29 5.29 -17.80
C ILE A 138 16.07 5.55 -18.70
N GLN A 139 15.19 6.50 -18.35
CA GLN A 139 14.06 6.99 -19.17
C GLN A 139 13.11 5.93 -19.79
N THR A 140 13.33 4.65 -19.53
CA THR A 140 12.52 3.53 -19.98
C THR A 140 11.54 3.20 -18.87
N ALA A 141 10.27 3.50 -19.14
CA ALA A 141 9.20 3.15 -18.22
C ALA A 141 9.09 1.61 -18.13
N CYS A 142 9.50 1.05 -16.99
CA CYS A 142 9.18 -0.33 -16.68
C CYS A 142 7.67 -0.51 -16.57
N LYS A 143 7.17 -1.62 -17.11
CA LYS A 143 5.75 -1.96 -17.03
C LYS A 143 5.57 -3.18 -16.12
N PRO A 144 4.79 -3.06 -15.04
CA PRO A 144 4.30 -4.22 -14.32
C PRO A 144 3.45 -5.08 -15.25
N ALA A 145 3.59 -6.40 -15.13
CA ALA A 145 2.84 -7.41 -15.85
C ALA A 145 2.59 -8.62 -14.94
N VAL A 146 1.79 -9.57 -15.42
CA VAL A 146 1.47 -10.78 -14.67
C VAL A 146 1.86 -11.99 -15.50
N ARG A 147 2.57 -12.92 -14.89
CA ARG A 147 2.97 -14.19 -15.51
C ARG A 147 2.36 -15.34 -14.75
N ILE A 148 1.91 -16.35 -15.47
CA ILE A 148 1.57 -17.65 -14.90
C ILE A 148 2.76 -18.58 -15.12
N ASN A 149 3.28 -19.13 -14.04
CA ASN A 149 4.29 -20.17 -14.05
C ASN A 149 3.89 -21.28 -13.08
N GLU A 150 3.84 -22.52 -13.54
CA GLU A 150 3.41 -23.68 -12.74
C GLU A 150 2.00 -23.50 -12.13
N GLY A 151 1.13 -22.80 -12.85
CA GLY A 151 -0.24 -22.49 -12.41
C GLY A 151 -0.38 -21.36 -11.39
N LEU A 152 0.72 -20.72 -10.98
CA LEU A 152 0.71 -19.59 -10.05
C LEU A 152 0.86 -18.26 -10.80
N MET A 153 -0.03 -17.31 -10.51
CA MET A 153 0.09 -15.92 -10.97
C MET A 153 1.11 -15.17 -10.14
N ASP A 154 2.12 -14.60 -10.79
CA ASP A 154 3.15 -13.77 -10.19
C ASP A 154 3.21 -12.40 -10.86
N LEU A 155 3.42 -11.36 -10.05
CA LEU A 155 3.71 -10.02 -10.54
C LEU A 155 5.16 -9.93 -11.00
N VAL A 156 5.35 -9.47 -12.23
CA VAL A 156 6.68 -9.30 -12.84
C VAL A 156 6.83 -7.89 -13.40
N CYS A 157 8.07 -7.45 -13.59
CA CYS A 157 8.36 -6.25 -14.37
C CYS A 157 8.75 -6.64 -15.80
N SER A 158 8.50 -5.75 -16.76
CA SER A 158 8.91 -5.90 -18.16
C SER A 158 10.38 -6.34 -18.26
N SER A 159 10.66 -7.33 -19.11
CA SER A 159 11.97 -7.97 -19.29
C SER A 159 13.06 -7.12 -19.96
N ASN A 160 12.91 -5.80 -19.98
CA ASN A 160 13.90 -4.89 -20.53
C ASN A 160 15.16 -4.89 -19.65
N VAL A 161 16.33 -4.77 -20.27
CA VAL A 161 17.66 -4.86 -19.62
C VAL A 161 17.84 -3.86 -18.47
N ASP A 162 17.09 -2.76 -18.48
CA ASP A 162 17.17 -1.68 -17.50
C ASP A 162 16.08 -1.73 -16.43
N CYS A 163 15.36 -2.85 -16.31
CA CYS A 163 14.26 -2.98 -15.40
C CYS A 163 14.61 -3.72 -14.11
N GLU A 164 14.40 -3.05 -12.99
CA GLU A 164 14.55 -3.61 -11.65
C GLU A 164 13.17 -3.90 -11.04
N LYS A 165 12.99 -5.13 -10.57
CA LYS A 165 11.83 -5.55 -9.77
C LYS A 165 12.23 -5.55 -8.30
N ILE A 166 11.42 -4.94 -7.46
CA ILE A 166 11.51 -5.03 -6.01
C ILE A 166 10.18 -5.60 -5.51
N ASP A 167 10.23 -6.73 -4.82
CA ASP A 167 9.06 -7.33 -4.19
C ASP A 167 8.80 -6.65 -2.84
N CYS A 168 7.58 -6.17 -2.64
CA CYS A 168 7.13 -5.62 -1.37
C CYS A 168 6.04 -6.54 -0.81
N GLU A 169 6.36 -7.24 0.27
CA GLU A 169 5.33 -7.93 1.05
C GLU A 169 4.74 -6.96 2.07
N ILE A 170 3.41 -6.88 2.08
CA ILE A 170 2.69 -6.13 3.09
C ILE A 170 1.79 -7.12 3.83
N TYR A 171 1.97 -7.11 5.15
CA TYR A 171 1.30 -7.96 6.13
C TYR A 171 0.28 -7.14 6.93
#